data_AF-A0A3G1TL39-F1
#
_entry.id   AF-A0A3G1TL39-F1
#
_cell.length_a   1.000
_cell.length_b   1.000
_cell.length_c   1.000
_cell.angle_alpha   90.00
_cell.angle_beta   90.00
_cell.angle_gamma   90.00
#
_symmetry.space_group_name_H-M   'P 1'
#
loop_
_entity.id
_entity.type
_entity.pdbx_description
1 polymer ?
#
loop_
_entity_poly.entity_id
_entity_poly.type
_entity_poly.pdbx_seq_one_letter_code
_entity_poly.pdbx_strand_id
1 'polypeptide(L)'
;TEDLQPYVLNVVKKAEKLMLERGENKEYLPIEGLASFNKVTAELLLGADNPLILQQRVATVQGLSGTGSLRLAAALIERYFPGAKVLISSPSWGNHKNIFNDARV
;
A
#
# COMPACT_ATOMS: atom_id res chain seq x y z
N THR A 1 25.07 3.95 2.65
CA THR A 1 26.32 4.23 3.40
C THR A 1 27.47 3.80 2.53
N GLU A 2 28.68 4.28 2.79
CA GLU A 2 29.89 3.79 2.09
C GLU A 2 30.06 2.27 2.26
N ASP A 3 29.50 1.70 3.34
CA ASP A 3 29.54 0.27 3.67
C ASP A 3 28.42 -0.60 3.04
N LEU A 4 27.59 -0.03 2.16
CA LEU A 4 26.47 -0.72 1.48
C LEU A 4 25.48 -1.45 2.42
N GLN A 5 25.40 -1.03 3.67
CA GLN A 5 24.48 -1.60 4.65
C GLN A 5 23.07 -1.00 4.54
N PRO A 6 22.02 -1.75 4.91
CA PRO A 6 20.66 -1.21 5.03
C PRO A 6 20.65 0.01 5.95
N TYR A 7 20.04 1.09 5.47
CA TYR A 7 20.04 2.36 6.19
C TYR A 7 18.66 2.66 6.79
N VAL A 8 18.59 2.76 8.12
CA VAL A 8 17.38 3.16 8.83
C VAL A 8 17.33 4.68 8.93
N LEU A 9 16.31 5.30 8.34
CA LEU A 9 16.13 6.75 8.32
C LEU A 9 15.97 7.31 9.74
N ASN A 10 16.57 8.48 10.01
CA ASN A 10 16.45 9.15 11.31
C ASN A 10 14.99 9.46 11.71
N VAL A 11 14.15 9.78 10.73
CA VAL A 11 12.71 10.01 10.95
C VAL A 11 11.97 8.75 11.39
N VAL A 12 12.39 7.57 10.90
CA VAL A 12 11.83 6.28 11.32
C VAL A 12 12.25 5.96 12.75
N LYS A 13 13.54 6.12 13.08
CA LYS A 13 14.04 5.96 14.47
C LYS A 13 13.29 6.84 15.47
N LYS A 14 13.01 8.09 15.07
CA LYS A 14 12.21 9.02 15.89
C LYS A 14 10.77 8.54 16.06
N ALA A 15 10.12 8.08 15.00
CA ALA A 15 8.76 7.56 15.06
C ALA A 15 8.66 6.31 15.96
N GLU A 16 9.60 5.38 15.83
CA GLU A 16 9.68 4.17 16.67
C GLU A 16 9.81 4.52 18.17
N LYS A 17 10.69 5.48 18.51
CA LYS A 17 10.84 5.96 19.89
C LYS A 17 9.52 6.55 20.43
N LEU A 18 8.86 7.40 19.64
CA LEU A 18 7.58 8.00 20.03
C LEU A 18 6.48 6.95 20.22
N MET A 19 6.42 5.92 19.36
CA MET A 19 5.47 4.82 19.49
C MET A 19 5.69 4.04 20.80
N LEU A 20 6.95 3.76 21.15
CA LEU A 20 7.29 3.08 22.40
C LEU A 20 6.92 3.91 23.62
N GLU A 21 7.23 5.22 23.62
CA GLU A 21 6.91 6.14 24.71
C GLU A 21 5.40 6.29 24.93
N ARG A 22 4.60 6.22 23.86
CA ARG A 22 3.13 6.29 23.93
C ARG A 22 2.48 5.06 24.55
N GLY A 23 3.13 3.89 24.46
CA GLY A 23 2.64 2.66 25.09
C GLY A 23 1.28 2.19 24.58
N GLU A 24 0.97 2.40 23.29
CA GLU A 24 -0.29 1.96 22.69
C GLU A 24 -0.44 0.42 22.73
N ASN A 25 -1.69 -0.06 22.74
CA ASN A 25 -1.99 -1.49 22.73
C ASN A 25 -1.67 -2.13 21.36
N LYS A 26 -1.81 -3.46 21.27
CA LYS A 26 -1.54 -4.25 20.05
C LYS A 26 -2.79 -4.99 19.58
N GLU A 27 -3.96 -4.39 19.78
CA GLU A 27 -5.23 -4.95 19.35
C GLU A 27 -5.32 -4.98 17.81
N TYR A 28 -6.28 -5.75 17.31
CA TYR A 28 -6.54 -5.80 15.88
C TYR A 28 -6.95 -4.42 15.34
N LEU A 29 -6.38 -4.06 14.19
CA LEU A 29 -6.87 -2.95 13.39
C LEU A 29 -8.18 -3.33 12.68
N PRO A 30 -8.96 -2.34 12.21
CA PRO A 30 -10.03 -2.58 11.25
C PRO A 30 -9.53 -3.33 10.00
N ILE A 31 -10.44 -3.98 9.28
CA ILE A 31 -10.12 -4.83 8.10
C ILE A 31 -9.43 -4.01 7.01
N GLU A 32 -9.85 -2.77 6.83
CA GLU A 32 -9.29 -1.79 5.90
C GLU A 32 -7.93 -1.23 6.34
N GLY A 33 -7.49 -1.53 7.56
CA GLY A 33 -6.28 -1.00 8.17
C GLY A 33 -6.50 0.23 9.04
N LEU A 34 -5.42 0.92 9.39
CA LEU A 34 -5.47 2.10 10.24
C LEU A 34 -6.00 3.31 9.45
N ALA A 35 -7.13 3.87 9.86
CA ALA A 35 -7.79 4.98 9.14
C ALA A 35 -6.88 6.20 8.91
N SER A 36 -6.05 6.57 9.89
CA SER A 36 -5.10 7.67 9.74
C SER A 36 -3.99 7.36 8.73
N PHE A 37 -3.49 6.12 8.70
CA PHE A 37 -2.51 5.66 7.71
C PHE A 37 -3.09 5.69 6.30
N ASN A 38 -4.32 5.20 6.12
CA ASN A 38 -5.00 5.22 4.82
C ASN A 38 -5.18 6.65 4.31
N LYS A 39 -5.63 7.57 5.18
CA LYS A 39 -5.80 8.98 4.84
C LYS A 39 -4.47 9.61 4.37
N VAL A 40 -3.43 9.55 5.18
CA VAL A 40 -2.15 10.20 4.84
C VAL A 40 -1.46 9.55 3.65
N THR A 41 -1.70 8.26 3.38
CA THR A 41 -1.21 7.57 2.18
C THR A 41 -1.88 8.11 0.92
N ALA A 42 -3.19 8.31 0.94
CA ALA A 42 -3.91 8.91 -0.18
C ALA A 42 -3.45 10.35 -0.45
N GLU A 43 -3.29 11.15 0.61
CA GLU A 43 -2.78 12.53 0.52
C GLU A 43 -1.33 12.58 0.01
N LEU A 44 -0.47 11.66 0.44
CA LEU A 44 0.90 11.55 -0.04
C LEU A 44 0.96 11.23 -1.55
N LEU A 45 0.10 10.34 -2.03
CA LEU A 45 0.08 9.90 -3.43
C LEU A 45 -0.53 10.95 -4.36
N LEU A 46 -1.65 11.55 -3.95
CA LEU A 46 -2.49 12.38 -4.82
C LEU A 46 -2.34 13.89 -4.57
N GLY A 47 -1.78 14.28 -3.42
CA GLY A 47 -1.82 15.63 -2.87
C GLY A 47 -3.05 15.85 -1.98
N ALA A 48 -2.89 16.54 -0.85
CA ALA A 48 -3.97 16.76 0.11
C ALA A 48 -5.16 17.55 -0.47
N ASP A 49 -4.88 18.50 -1.37
CA ASP A 49 -5.89 19.34 -2.02
C ASP A 49 -6.46 18.72 -3.31
N ASN A 50 -6.19 17.43 -3.57
CA ASN A 50 -6.66 16.77 -4.78
C ASN A 50 -8.20 16.75 -4.84
N PRO A 51 -8.83 17.20 -5.93
CA PRO A 51 -10.28 17.21 -6.06
C PRO A 51 -10.93 15.83 -5.85
N LEU A 52 -10.24 14.73 -6.17
CA LEU A 52 -10.74 13.38 -5.94
C LEU A 52 -10.89 13.07 -4.44
N ILE A 53 -9.97 13.55 -3.60
CA ILE A 53 -10.06 13.39 -2.14
C ILE A 53 -11.19 14.28 -1.61
N LEU A 54 -11.23 15.56 -1.99
CA LEU A 54 -12.24 16.51 -1.54
C LEU A 54 -13.68 16.09 -1.92
N GLN A 55 -13.83 15.43 -3.07
CA GLN A 55 -15.11 14.90 -3.55
C GLN A 55 -15.38 13.46 -3.10
N GLN A 56 -14.58 12.91 -2.18
CA GLN A 56 -14.75 11.56 -1.63
C GLN A 56 -14.77 10.44 -2.69
N ARG A 57 -13.96 10.57 -3.74
CA ARG A 57 -13.83 9.61 -4.84
C ARG A 57 -12.62 8.68 -4.72
N VAL A 58 -11.95 8.68 -3.57
CA VAL A 58 -10.76 7.86 -3.30
C VAL A 58 -11.10 6.83 -2.24
N ALA A 59 -10.98 5.55 -2.57
CA ALA A 59 -11.03 4.44 -1.63
C ALA A 59 -9.60 3.96 -1.34
N THR A 60 -9.27 3.77 -0.06
CA THR A 60 -7.93 3.29 0.37
C THR A 60 -8.09 2.17 1.38
N VAL A 61 -7.37 1.07 1.15
CA VAL A 61 -7.22 -0.05 2.09
C VAL A 61 -5.73 -0.33 2.28
N GLN A 62 -5.33 -0.66 3.51
CA GLN A 62 -3.94 -0.96 3.84
C GLN A 62 -3.56 -2.35 3.29
N GLY A 63 -2.60 -2.39 2.37
CA GLY A 63 -2.02 -3.64 1.85
C GLY A 63 -0.73 -4.04 2.57
N LEU A 64 -0.33 -5.31 2.41
CA LEU A 64 0.98 -5.80 2.84
C LEU A 64 2.07 -5.31 1.87
N SER A 65 2.46 -4.04 2.03
CA SER A 65 3.38 -3.34 1.13
C SER A 65 2.90 -3.42 -0.34
N GLY A 66 3.81 -3.21 -1.30
CA GLY A 66 3.48 -3.19 -2.73
C GLY A 66 2.89 -4.52 -3.24
N THR A 67 3.48 -5.66 -2.86
CA THR A 67 3.04 -6.99 -3.30
C THR A 67 1.62 -7.30 -2.82
N GLY A 68 1.31 -7.04 -1.55
CA GLY A 68 -0.02 -7.27 -0.99
C GLY A 68 -1.06 -6.35 -1.62
N SER A 69 -0.72 -5.08 -1.84
CA SER A 69 -1.60 -4.14 -2.54
C SER A 69 -1.92 -4.59 -3.97
N LEU A 70 -0.91 -5.04 -4.73
CA LEU A 70 -1.12 -5.59 -6.07
C LEU A 70 -1.98 -6.85 -6.04
N ARG A 71 -1.79 -7.74 -5.04
CA ARG A 71 -2.58 -8.96 -4.93
C ARG A 71 -4.05 -8.70 -4.60
N LEU A 72 -4.33 -7.71 -3.74
CA LEU A 72 -5.69 -7.24 -3.46
C LEU A 72 -6.34 -6.63 -4.71
N ALA A 73 -5.61 -5.77 -5.44
CA ALA A 73 -6.10 -5.20 -6.69
C ALA A 73 -6.40 -6.29 -7.74
N ALA A 74 -5.54 -7.29 -7.88
CA ALA A 74 -5.74 -8.41 -8.80
C ALA A 74 -6.96 -9.26 -8.41
N ALA A 75 -7.17 -9.54 -7.12
CA ALA A 75 -8.39 -10.20 -6.63
C ALA A 75 -9.67 -9.39 -6.93
N LEU A 76 -9.60 -8.07 -6.77
CA LEU A 76 -10.72 -7.18 -7.09
C LEU A 76 -11.04 -7.22 -8.58
N ILE A 77 -10.02 -7.17 -9.45
CA ILE A 77 -10.20 -7.26 -10.90
C ILE A 77 -10.82 -8.61 -11.27
N GLU A 78 -10.31 -9.73 -10.74
CA GLU A 78 -10.84 -11.06 -11.07
C GLU A 78 -12.31 -11.19 -10.68
N ARG A 79 -12.66 -10.70 -9.49
CA ARG A 79 -14.01 -10.82 -8.93
C ARG A 79 -15.05 -10.00 -9.67
N TYR A 80 -14.71 -8.79 -10.10
CA TYR A 80 -15.68 -7.83 -10.63
C TYR A 80 -15.56 -7.60 -12.14
N PHE A 81 -14.45 -7.99 -12.75
CA PHE A 81 -14.18 -7.87 -14.19
C PHE A 81 -13.59 -9.19 -14.74
N PRO A 82 -14.32 -10.31 -14.64
CA PRO A 82 -13.82 -11.60 -15.08
C PRO A 82 -13.45 -11.57 -16.57
N GLY A 83 -12.26 -12.07 -16.91
CA GLY A 83 -11.73 -12.07 -18.28
C GLY A 83 -11.07 -10.75 -18.70
N ALA A 84 -10.94 -9.76 -17.80
CA ALA A 84 -10.09 -8.60 -18.03
C ALA A 84 -8.64 -9.04 -18.32
N LYS A 85 -7.94 -8.27 -19.17
CA LYS A 85 -6.53 -8.50 -19.49
C LYS A 85 -5.65 -7.51 -18.74
N VAL A 86 -4.63 -8.00 -18.04
CA VAL A 86 -3.60 -7.15 -17.44
C VAL A 86 -2.44 -6.94 -18.43
N LEU A 87 -2.15 -5.67 -18.74
CA LEU A 87 -1.02 -5.29 -19.60
C LEU A 87 0.19 -4.93 -18.75
N ILE A 88 1.28 -5.70 -18.88
CA ILE A 88 2.53 -5.50 -18.13
C ILE A 88 3.61 -5.02 -19.12
N SER A 89 4.36 -3.97 -18.74
CA SER A 89 5.44 -3.40 -19.55
C SER A 89 6.55 -4.43 -19.86
N SER A 90 7.33 -4.17 -20.91
CA SER A 90 8.53 -4.94 -21.22
C SER A 90 9.74 -3.99 -21.33
N PRO A 91 10.68 -3.98 -20.35
CA PRO A 91 10.75 -4.82 -19.16
C PRO A 91 9.80 -4.39 -18.02
N SER A 92 9.70 -5.23 -16.98
CA SER A 92 8.96 -4.94 -15.75
C SER A 92 9.59 -5.63 -14.53
N TRP A 93 9.07 -5.35 -13.33
CA TRP A 93 9.47 -6.09 -12.13
C TRP A 93 9.08 -7.57 -12.26
N GLY A 94 10.03 -8.47 -11.99
CA GLY A 94 9.90 -9.90 -12.26
C GLY A 94 8.69 -10.57 -11.59
N ASN A 95 8.18 -10.01 -10.50
CA ASN A 95 7.06 -10.58 -9.77
C ASN A 95 5.68 -10.12 -10.26
N HIS A 96 5.58 -9.11 -11.14
CA HIS A 96 4.27 -8.65 -11.63
C HIS A 96 3.46 -9.79 -12.27
N LYS A 97 4.08 -10.56 -13.16
CA LYS A 97 3.41 -11.69 -13.84
C LYS A 97 2.92 -12.75 -12.86
N ASN A 98 3.71 -13.06 -11.84
CA ASN A 98 3.34 -14.07 -10.84
C ASN A 98 2.09 -13.65 -10.04
N ILE A 99 2.03 -12.37 -9.63
CA ILE A 99 0.92 -11.84 -8.82
C ILE A 99 -0.40 -11.90 -9.60
N PHE A 100 -0.41 -11.41 -10.85
CA PHE A 100 -1.64 -11.36 -11.65
C PHE A 100 -2.07 -12.76 -12.15
N ASN A 101 -1.12 -13.62 -12.55
CA ASN A 101 -1.42 -15.01 -12.90
C ASN A 101 -1.99 -15.81 -11.71
N ASP A 102 -1.47 -15.64 -10.49
CA ASP A 102 -2.00 -16.28 -9.28
C ASP A 102 -3.46 -15.87 -9.03
N ALA A 103 -3.76 -14.60 -9.25
CA ALA A 103 -5.11 -14.05 -9.13
C ALA A 103 -6.02 -14.40 -10.33
N ARG A 104 -5.51 -15.07 -11.37
CA ARG A 104 -6.22 -15.45 -12.60
C ARG A 104 -6.73 -14.26 -13.43
N VAL A 105 -5.94 -13.19 -13.50
CA VAL A 105 -6.18 -11.98 -14.33
C VAL A 105 -5.00 -11.63 -15.21
#